data_AF-A0A087DGN7-F1
#
_entry.id   AF-A0A087DGN7-F1
#
_cell.length_a   1.000
_cell.length_b   1.000
_cell.length_c   1.000
_cell.angle_alpha   90.00
_cell.angle_beta   90.00
_cell.angle_gamma   90.00
#
_symmetry.space_group_name_H-M   'P 1'
#
loop_
_entity.id
_entity.type
_entity.pdbx_description
1 polymer ?
#
loop_
_entity_poly.entity_id
_entity_poly.type
_entity_poly.pdbx_seq_one_letter_code
_entity_poly.pdbx_strand_id
1 'polypeptide(L)'
;MAEENTETDDQNTTVAKPEPPAQSDEGGQKPPWERDGEDFSPEKAWKLIENLRSDNAKLRESNESSNAKLREIEDSKLTEQEKLQRDLSEAQARLAEADRAKAWADARSKWPQLKEEDFDLLGAATPEEIADKAAKLAARIPAQAADGADQKNINPILRAKPTGGGDPTVTENADWLRDALTK
;
A
#
# COMPACT_ATOMS: atom_id res chain seq x y z
N MET A 1 37.91 -26.52 15.61
CA MET A 1 38.12 -26.75 17.05
C MET A 1 36.73 -26.84 17.64
N ALA A 2 36.12 -28.02 17.49
CA ALA A 2 36.01 -29.10 18.50
C ALA A 2 34.85 -28.77 19.46
N GLU A 3 33.68 -29.43 19.34
CA GLU A 3 33.32 -30.70 20.04
C GLU A 3 33.26 -30.45 21.56
N GLU A 4 32.30 -30.87 22.39
CA GLU A 4 31.25 -31.90 22.41
C GLU A 4 30.73 -31.90 23.88
N ASN A 5 29.72 -32.72 24.18
CA ASN A 5 29.31 -33.28 25.49
C ASN A 5 28.20 -32.57 26.25
N THR A 6 26.94 -33.00 26.11
CA THR A 6 26.27 -34.20 26.68
C THR A 6 25.90 -34.06 28.16
N GLU A 7 24.60 -33.86 28.34
CA GLU A 7 23.70 -34.52 29.30
C GLU A 7 24.29 -35.74 30.03
N THR A 8 24.26 -35.75 31.38
CA THR A 8 23.74 -36.88 32.18
C THR A 8 23.75 -36.62 33.69
N ASP A 9 22.66 -37.07 34.29
CA ASP A 9 22.52 -37.73 35.59
C ASP A 9 22.93 -37.06 36.90
N ASP A 10 21.86 -36.70 37.60
CA ASP A 10 21.42 -37.37 38.83
C ASP A 10 22.27 -37.34 40.10
N GLN A 11 21.57 -36.80 41.09
CA GLN A 11 21.78 -37.01 42.50
C GLN A 11 21.71 -38.50 42.85
N ASN A 12 22.70 -38.99 43.59
CA ASN A 12 22.48 -40.04 44.59
C ASN A 12 23.71 -40.07 45.51
N THR A 13 23.62 -39.78 46.80
CA THR A 13 23.12 -40.72 47.79
C THR A 13 23.39 -40.16 49.19
N THR A 14 22.60 -40.65 50.14
CA THR A 14 22.94 -40.86 51.56
C THR A 14 22.40 -39.83 52.55
N VAL A 15 21.22 -40.19 53.03
CA VAL A 15 20.61 -39.92 54.33
C VAL A 15 21.63 -39.59 55.43
N ALA A 16 21.59 -38.34 55.90
CA ALA A 16 22.01 -37.97 57.25
C ALA A 16 20.81 -37.32 57.95
N LYS A 17 20.34 -38.01 58.99
CA LYS A 17 19.33 -37.56 59.96
C LYS A 17 19.72 -36.17 60.50
N PRO A 18 18.88 -35.12 60.38
CA PRO A 18 19.17 -33.87 61.05
C PRO A 18 18.88 -34.03 62.55
N GLU A 19 19.95 -33.94 63.34
CA GLU A 19 19.88 -33.63 64.77
C GLU A 19 19.09 -32.32 64.96
N PRO A 20 18.21 -32.22 65.98
CA PRO A 20 17.51 -30.97 66.24
C PRO A 20 18.54 -29.92 66.70
N PRO A 21 18.57 -28.71 66.11
CA PRO A 21 19.43 -27.66 66.62
C PRO A 21 18.99 -27.27 68.02
N ALA A 22 20.00 -27.21 68.91
CA ALA A 22 19.89 -26.89 70.31
C ALA A 22 19.05 -25.63 70.55
N GLN A 23 18.11 -25.74 71.51
CA GLN A 23 17.50 -24.60 72.16
C GLN A 23 18.60 -23.82 72.89
N SER A 24 18.97 -22.67 72.36
CA SER A 24 19.61 -21.60 73.12
C SER A 24 18.51 -20.63 73.55
N ASP A 25 17.98 -20.87 74.75
CA ASP A 25 17.21 -19.88 75.48
C ASP A 25 18.15 -18.79 76.05
N GLU A 26 17.57 -17.60 76.18
CA GLU A 26 18.07 -16.38 76.85
C GLU A 26 18.94 -15.41 76.04
N GLY A 27 18.27 -14.44 75.40
CA GLY A 27 18.93 -13.29 74.76
C GLY A 27 18.04 -12.25 74.07
N GLY A 28 16.86 -11.92 74.61
CA GLY A 28 16.26 -10.56 74.54
C GLY A 28 16.09 -9.81 73.20
N GLN A 29 16.19 -10.42 72.02
CA GLN A 29 15.77 -9.76 70.78
C GLN A 29 14.36 -10.21 70.44
N LYS A 30 13.39 -9.38 70.85
CA LYS A 30 12.03 -9.42 70.28
C LYS A 30 12.14 -9.52 68.76
N PRO A 31 11.40 -10.43 68.13
CA PRO A 31 11.46 -10.57 66.69
C PRO A 31 11.12 -9.22 66.01
N PRO A 32 11.58 -8.97 64.77
CA PRO A 32 11.51 -7.64 64.15
C PRO A 32 10.09 -7.05 64.06
N TRP A 33 9.06 -7.90 64.06
CA TRP A 33 7.65 -7.52 64.04
C TRP A 33 7.08 -7.11 65.41
N GLU A 34 7.82 -7.34 66.50
CA GLU A 34 7.49 -6.89 67.87
C GLU A 34 8.31 -5.65 68.29
N ARG A 35 9.08 -5.06 67.35
CA ARG A 35 9.93 -3.89 67.60
C ARG A 35 9.13 -2.62 67.97
N ASP A 36 7.89 -2.53 67.50
CA ASP A 36 6.98 -1.41 67.78
C ASP A 36 6.12 -1.63 69.05
N GLY A 37 6.41 -2.69 69.82
CA GLY A 37 5.75 -2.97 71.11
C GLY A 37 4.37 -3.63 71.01
N GLU A 38 3.85 -3.86 69.81
CA GLU A 38 2.67 -4.70 69.59
C GLU A 38 3.07 -6.18 69.41
N ASP A 39 2.41 -7.08 70.14
CA ASP A 39 2.55 -8.52 69.94
C ASP A 39 1.93 -8.95 68.60
N PHE A 40 2.52 -9.94 67.93
CA PHE A 40 2.01 -10.43 66.65
C PHE A 40 0.59 -10.99 66.80
N SER A 41 -0.36 -10.36 66.09
CA SER A 41 -1.74 -10.82 66.03
C SER A 41 -2.01 -11.53 64.69
N PRO A 42 -2.15 -12.87 64.68
CA PRO A 42 -2.45 -13.61 63.45
C PRO A 42 -3.78 -13.20 62.81
N GLU A 43 -4.78 -12.85 63.62
CA GLU A 43 -6.10 -12.40 63.17
C GLU A 43 -6.03 -11.05 62.42
N LYS A 44 -5.25 -10.09 62.93
CA LYS A 44 -5.05 -8.79 62.24
C LYS A 44 -4.31 -8.99 60.91
N ALA A 45 -3.30 -9.86 60.89
CA ALA A 45 -2.55 -10.17 59.68
C ALA A 45 -3.44 -10.85 58.62
N TRP A 46 -4.29 -11.79 59.02
CA TRP A 46 -5.24 -12.45 58.12
C TRP A 46 -6.27 -11.48 57.53
N LYS A 47 -6.88 -10.61 58.35
CA LYS A 47 -7.78 -9.56 57.86
C LYS A 47 -7.10 -8.62 56.86
N LEU A 48 -5.84 -8.27 57.10
CA LEU A 48 -5.07 -7.43 56.17
C LEU A 48 -4.86 -8.16 54.84
N ILE A 49 -4.49 -9.43 54.86
CA ILE A 49 -4.31 -10.24 53.65
C ILE A 49 -5.62 -10.35 52.88
N GLU A 50 -6.74 -10.57 53.56
CA GLU A 50 -8.06 -10.63 52.94
C GLU A 50 -8.44 -9.31 52.26
N ASN A 51 -8.26 -8.18 52.98
CA ASN A 51 -8.49 -6.85 52.42
C ASN A 51 -7.60 -6.60 51.19
N LEU A 52 -6.30 -6.91 51.28
CA LEU A 52 -5.36 -6.75 50.17
C LEU A 52 -5.70 -7.65 48.97
N ARG A 53 -6.21 -8.86 49.21
CA ARG A 53 -6.71 -9.72 48.12
C ARG A 53 -7.94 -9.11 47.46
N SER A 54 -8.87 -8.61 48.27
CA SER A 54 -10.08 -7.94 47.77
C SER A 54 -9.74 -6.69 46.95
N ASP A 55 -8.78 -5.90 47.39
CA ASP A 55 -8.36 -4.68 46.70
C ASP A 55 -7.57 -4.99 45.44
N ASN A 56 -6.72 -6.02 45.45
CA ASN A 56 -6.06 -6.51 44.23
C ASN A 56 -7.07 -7.03 43.21
N ALA A 57 -8.14 -7.73 43.63
CA ALA A 57 -9.19 -8.18 42.73
C ALA A 57 -9.90 -6.98 42.07
N LYS A 58 -10.32 -5.99 42.87
CA LYS A 58 -10.94 -4.75 42.36
C LYS A 58 -10.01 -3.98 41.42
N LEU A 59 -8.72 -3.88 41.74
CA LEU A 59 -7.75 -3.19 40.91
C LEU A 59 -7.56 -3.90 39.57
N ARG A 60 -7.55 -5.24 39.55
CA ARG A 60 -7.49 -6.02 38.31
C ARG A 60 -8.72 -5.79 37.44
N GLU A 61 -9.91 -5.86 38.02
CA GLU A 61 -11.17 -5.58 37.30
C GLU A 61 -11.22 -4.14 36.76
N SER A 62 -10.77 -3.17 37.55
CA SER A 62 -10.69 -1.76 37.12
C SER A 62 -9.67 -1.56 35.99
N ASN A 63 -8.54 -2.24 36.04
CA ASN A 63 -7.53 -2.17 34.98
C ASN A 63 -8.04 -2.82 33.69
N GLU A 64 -8.66 -3.99 33.77
CA GLU A 64 -9.22 -4.71 32.62
C GLU A 64 -10.34 -3.91 31.94
N SER A 65 -11.26 -3.33 32.73
CA SER A 65 -12.31 -2.46 32.19
C SER A 65 -11.76 -1.15 31.59
N SER A 66 -10.68 -0.60 32.15
CA SER A 66 -10.03 0.59 31.57
C SER A 66 -9.29 0.25 30.27
N ASN A 67 -8.63 -0.90 30.21
CA ASN A 67 -7.96 -1.39 29.01
C ASN A 67 -8.97 -1.66 27.88
N ALA A 68 -10.11 -2.28 28.20
CA ALA A 68 -11.19 -2.50 27.24
C ALA A 68 -11.71 -1.19 26.63
N LYS A 69 -11.93 -0.15 27.46
CA LYS A 69 -12.33 1.18 26.99
C LYS A 69 -11.28 1.85 26.12
N LEU A 70 -9.99 1.70 26.44
CA LEU A 70 -8.91 2.24 25.61
C LEU A 70 -8.89 1.58 24.23
N ARG A 71 -9.09 0.27 24.15
CA ARG A 71 -9.20 -0.44 22.86
C ARG A 71 -10.40 0.04 22.05
N GLU A 72 -11.55 0.22 22.68
CA GLU A 72 -12.75 0.75 22.02
C GLU A 72 -12.54 2.18 21.48
N ILE A 73 -11.83 3.02 22.23
CA ILE A 73 -11.44 4.37 21.80
C ILE A 73 -10.44 4.32 20.64
N GLU A 74 -9.48 3.40 20.67
CA GLU A 74 -8.51 3.22 19.59
C GLU A 74 -9.17 2.72 18.30
N ASP A 75 -10.07 1.75 18.41
CA ASP A 75 -10.83 1.20 17.27
C ASP A 75 -11.78 2.26 16.69
N SER A 76 -12.51 3.00 17.53
CA SER A 76 -13.36 4.11 17.06
C SER A 76 -12.52 5.21 16.41
N LYS A 77 -11.34 5.53 16.96
CA LYS A 77 -10.43 6.51 16.34
C LYS A 77 -9.89 6.04 14.99
N LEU A 78 -9.53 4.76 14.87
CA LEU A 78 -9.08 4.17 13.60
C LEU A 78 -10.19 4.26 12.55
N THR A 79 -11.42 3.86 12.90
CA THR A 79 -12.57 3.95 11.98
C THR A 79 -12.93 5.39 11.61
N GLU A 80 -12.81 6.36 12.52
CA GLU A 80 -12.95 7.78 12.21
C GLU A 80 -11.86 8.29 11.28
N GLN A 81 -10.60 7.91 11.51
CA GLN A 81 -9.48 8.28 10.65
C GLN A 81 -9.63 7.74 9.23
N GLU A 82 -10.03 6.47 9.08
CA GLU A 82 -10.31 5.86 7.78
C GLU A 82 -11.43 6.60 7.05
N LYS A 83 -12.50 6.98 7.77
CA LYS A 83 -13.59 7.77 7.20
C LYS A 83 -13.11 9.15 6.75
N LEU A 84 -12.34 9.85 7.58
CA LEU A 84 -11.76 11.15 7.23
C LEU A 84 -10.83 11.05 6.03
N GLN A 85 -10.03 9.98 5.94
CA GLN A 85 -9.15 9.75 4.80
C GLN A 85 -9.93 9.49 3.52
N ARG A 86 -11.02 8.71 3.61
CA ARG A 86 -11.95 8.49 2.49
C ARG A 86 -12.55 9.81 2.03
N ASP A 87 -13.10 10.60 2.96
CA ASP A 87 -13.73 11.88 2.66
C ASP A 87 -12.73 12.88 2.06
N LEU A 88 -11.50 12.91 2.57
CA LEU A 88 -10.41 13.70 2.01
C LEU A 88 -10.11 13.27 0.57
N SER A 89 -9.97 11.97 0.30
CA SER A 89 -9.71 11.45 -1.04
C SER A 89 -10.86 11.73 -2.02
N GLU A 90 -12.12 11.67 -1.56
CA GLU A 90 -13.30 12.02 -2.35
C GLU A 90 -13.35 13.51 -2.66
N ALA A 91 -13.04 14.37 -1.69
CA ALA A 91 -12.94 15.81 -1.90
C ALA A 91 -11.81 16.17 -2.88
N GLN A 92 -10.66 15.51 -2.78
CA GLN A 92 -9.55 15.68 -3.73
C GLN A 92 -9.94 15.23 -5.14
N ALA A 93 -10.65 14.12 -5.28
CA ALA A 93 -11.13 13.65 -6.58
C ALA A 93 -12.10 14.65 -7.22
N ARG A 94 -13.06 15.17 -6.44
CA ARG A 94 -13.99 16.23 -6.91
C ARG A 94 -13.27 17.51 -7.32
N LEU A 95 -12.24 17.91 -6.58
CA LEU A 95 -11.42 19.07 -6.92
C LEU A 95 -10.65 18.84 -8.23
N ALA A 96 -10.04 17.66 -8.40
CA ALA A 96 -9.35 17.31 -9.63
C ALA A 96 -10.30 17.27 -10.84
N GLU A 97 -11.55 16.81 -10.67
CA GLU A 97 -12.57 16.87 -11.72
C GLU A 97 -12.96 18.30 -12.07
N ALA A 98 -13.15 19.17 -11.07
CA ALA A 98 -13.46 20.58 -11.27
C ALA A 98 -12.32 21.33 -11.98
N ASP A 99 -11.07 21.09 -11.57
CA ASP A 99 -9.88 21.68 -12.20
C ASP A 99 -9.72 21.24 -13.64
N ARG A 100 -10.00 19.97 -13.95
CA ARG A 100 -10.07 19.48 -15.33
C ARG A 100 -11.15 20.21 -16.09
N ALA A 101 -12.39 20.23 -15.60
CA ALA A 101 -13.50 20.89 -16.29
C ALA A 101 -13.20 22.37 -16.59
N LYS A 102 -12.54 23.07 -15.66
CA LYS A 102 -12.05 24.43 -15.88
C LYS A 102 -11.00 24.49 -17.00
N ALA A 103 -10.01 23.60 -17.00
CA ALA A 103 -9.01 23.55 -18.06
C ALA A 103 -9.62 23.24 -19.44
N TRP A 104 -10.63 22.36 -19.51
CA TRP A 104 -11.41 22.10 -20.72
C TRP A 104 -12.16 23.35 -21.20
N ALA A 105 -12.79 24.09 -20.28
CA ALA A 105 -13.50 25.33 -20.62
C ALA A 105 -12.52 26.42 -21.10
N ASP A 106 -11.40 26.61 -20.41
CA ASP A 106 -10.35 27.55 -20.80
C ASP A 106 -9.76 27.19 -22.16
N ALA A 107 -9.57 25.89 -22.44
CA ALA A 107 -9.09 25.41 -23.71
C ALA A 107 -10.08 25.68 -24.86
N ARG A 108 -11.36 25.35 -24.64
CA ARG A 108 -12.43 25.62 -25.62
C ARG A 108 -12.55 27.11 -25.94
N SER A 109 -12.32 27.98 -24.96
CA SER A 109 -12.32 29.43 -25.16
C SER A 109 -11.08 29.92 -25.92
N LYS A 110 -9.89 29.39 -25.65
CA LYS A 110 -8.63 29.83 -26.27
C LYS A 110 -8.49 29.37 -27.73
N TRP A 111 -9.05 28.22 -28.08
CA TRP A 111 -8.90 27.63 -29.41
C TRP A 111 -10.25 27.33 -30.08
N PRO A 112 -10.99 28.36 -30.53
CA PRO A 112 -12.30 28.18 -31.18
C PRO A 112 -12.24 27.41 -32.51
N GLN A 113 -11.04 27.24 -33.08
CA GLN A 113 -10.81 26.44 -34.28
C GLN A 113 -10.80 24.92 -34.03
N LEU A 114 -10.65 24.48 -32.78
CA LEU A 114 -10.82 23.06 -32.40
C LEU A 114 -12.30 22.78 -32.15
N LYS A 115 -12.80 21.67 -32.71
CA LYS A 115 -14.15 21.18 -32.42
C LYS A 115 -14.15 20.29 -31.19
N GLU A 116 -15.34 20.04 -30.65
CA GLU A 116 -15.55 19.13 -29.51
C GLU A 116 -14.96 17.73 -29.77
N GLU A 117 -15.08 17.25 -31.01
CA GLU A 117 -14.46 16.01 -31.52
C GLU A 117 -12.93 16.01 -31.39
N ASP A 118 -12.27 17.15 -31.59
CA ASP A 118 -10.82 17.30 -31.47
C ASP A 118 -10.36 17.26 -30.02
N PHE A 119 -11.21 17.74 -29.11
CA PHE A 119 -10.95 17.69 -27.69
C PHE A 119 -11.19 16.28 -27.11
N ASP A 120 -12.18 15.52 -27.58
CA ASP A 120 -12.39 14.12 -27.19
C ASP A 120 -11.15 13.24 -27.43
N LEU A 121 -10.35 13.54 -28.46
CA LEU A 121 -9.09 12.87 -28.77
C LEU A 121 -7.97 13.14 -27.75
N LEU A 122 -8.09 14.20 -26.94
CA LEU A 122 -7.10 14.57 -25.91
C LEU A 122 -7.17 13.64 -24.68
N GLY A 123 -8.31 12.97 -24.48
CA GLY A 123 -8.54 11.97 -23.44
C GLY A 123 -8.44 12.49 -22.00
N ALA A 124 -8.34 11.57 -21.03
CA ALA A 124 -8.20 11.87 -19.60
C ALA A 124 -6.81 12.42 -19.24
N ALA A 125 -6.49 13.60 -19.76
CA ALA A 125 -5.26 14.32 -19.50
C ALA A 125 -5.36 15.21 -18.24
N THR A 126 -4.22 15.51 -17.62
CA THR A 126 -4.14 16.51 -16.54
C THR A 126 -4.44 17.92 -17.08
N PRO A 127 -4.85 18.89 -16.22
CA PRO A 127 -5.18 20.25 -16.64
C PRO A 127 -4.12 20.93 -17.52
N GLU A 128 -2.84 20.73 -17.20
CA GLU A 128 -1.70 21.29 -17.97
C GLU A 128 -1.54 20.58 -19.32
N GLU A 129 -1.64 19.26 -19.34
CA GLU A 129 -1.57 18.47 -20.58
C GLU A 129 -2.73 18.77 -21.53
N ILE A 130 -3.93 19.09 -21.02
CA ILE A 130 -5.07 19.52 -21.83
C ILE A 130 -4.70 20.80 -22.59
N ALA A 131 -4.10 21.77 -21.92
CA ALA A 131 -3.69 23.02 -22.53
C ALA A 131 -2.59 22.83 -23.58
N ASP A 132 -1.54 22.07 -23.25
CA ASP A 132 -0.41 21.84 -24.16
C ASP A 132 -0.80 21.04 -25.40
N LYS A 133 -1.63 19.99 -25.23
CA LYS A 133 -2.08 19.18 -26.36
C LYS A 133 -3.08 19.94 -27.22
N ALA A 134 -3.97 20.73 -26.64
CA ALA A 134 -4.86 21.60 -27.40
C ALA A 134 -4.08 22.65 -28.20
N ALA A 135 -3.01 23.24 -27.63
CA ALA A 135 -2.12 24.14 -28.36
C ALA A 135 -1.42 23.44 -29.54
N LYS A 136 -0.90 22.22 -29.33
CA LYS A 136 -0.26 21.42 -30.39
C LYS A 136 -1.25 21.08 -31.51
N LEU A 137 -2.48 20.73 -31.17
CA LEU A 137 -3.51 20.39 -32.15
C LEU A 137 -3.98 21.63 -32.92
N ALA A 138 -4.16 22.77 -32.23
CA ALA A 138 -4.44 24.07 -32.84
C ALA A 138 -3.38 24.48 -33.87
N ALA A 139 -2.10 24.20 -33.60
CA ALA A 139 -1.01 24.49 -34.54
C ALA A 139 -0.97 23.50 -35.72
N ARG A 140 -1.44 22.26 -35.54
CA ARG A 140 -1.38 21.20 -36.57
C ARG A 140 -2.52 21.26 -37.57
N ILE A 141 -3.73 21.65 -37.17
CA ILE A 141 -4.89 21.84 -38.08
C ILE A 141 -4.55 22.74 -39.29
N PRO A 142 -3.97 23.94 -39.14
CA PRO A 142 -3.61 24.78 -40.28
C PRO A 142 -2.48 24.20 -41.13
N ALA A 143 -1.53 23.48 -40.53
CA ALA A 143 -0.44 22.81 -41.26
C ALA A 143 -0.96 21.64 -42.12
N GLN A 144 -1.88 20.83 -41.61
CA GLN A 144 -2.54 19.76 -42.36
C GLN A 144 -3.48 20.29 -43.46
N ALA A 145 -4.12 21.44 -43.24
CA ALA A 145 -4.92 22.10 -44.27
C ALA A 145 -4.05 22.55 -45.45
N ALA A 146 -2.80 22.98 -45.20
CA ALA A 146 -1.84 23.33 -46.24
C ALA A 146 -1.31 22.09 -47.00
N ASP A 147 -0.88 21.04 -46.30
CA ASP A 147 -0.40 19.80 -46.94
C ASP A 147 -1.51 19.05 -47.72
N GLY A 148 -2.75 19.09 -47.22
CA GLY A 148 -3.91 18.50 -47.89
C GLY A 148 -4.36 19.27 -49.13
N ALA A 149 -4.08 20.58 -49.20
CA ALA A 149 -4.30 21.37 -50.40
C ALA A 149 -3.30 20.99 -51.50
N ASP A 150 -2.03 20.76 -51.16
CA ASP A 150 -1.04 20.27 -52.12
C ASP A 150 -1.33 18.83 -52.59
N GLN A 151 -1.82 17.95 -51.71
CA GLN A 151 -2.19 16.58 -52.10
C GLN A 151 -3.42 16.49 -53.02
N LYS A 152 -4.38 17.42 -52.91
CA LYS A 152 -5.57 17.46 -53.78
C LYS A 152 -5.26 17.88 -55.22
N ASN A 153 -4.12 18.53 -55.45
CA ASN A 153 -3.65 18.91 -56.78
C ASN A 153 -2.79 17.83 -57.46
N ILE A 154 -2.48 16.73 -56.76
CA ILE A 154 -1.75 15.59 -57.32
C ILE A 154 -2.76 14.70 -58.05
N ASN A 155 -2.82 14.83 -59.37
CA ASN A 155 -3.59 13.92 -60.24
C ASN A 155 -3.27 12.45 -59.87
N PRO A 156 -4.27 11.62 -59.48
CA PRO A 156 -4.03 10.24 -59.06
C PRO A 156 -3.45 9.37 -60.17
N ILE A 157 -3.51 9.83 -61.43
CA ILE A 157 -2.98 9.17 -62.63
C ILE A 157 -1.44 9.24 -62.69
N LEU A 158 -0.80 10.19 -61.98
CA LEU A 158 0.65 10.31 -61.90
C LEU A 158 1.27 9.52 -60.73
N ARG A 159 0.43 8.82 -59.94
CA ARG A 159 0.93 7.83 -58.99
C ARG A 159 1.49 6.68 -59.82
N ALA A 160 2.82 6.60 -59.88
CA ALA A 160 3.55 5.58 -60.63
C ALA A 160 2.83 4.23 -60.53
N LYS A 161 2.49 3.63 -61.69
CA LYS A 161 1.96 2.26 -61.76
C LYS A 161 2.84 1.38 -60.86
N PRO A 162 2.30 0.73 -59.82
CA PRO A 162 3.08 -0.25 -59.08
C PRO A 162 3.37 -1.40 -60.06
N THR A 163 4.59 -1.46 -60.58
CA THR A 163 5.09 -2.61 -61.33
C THR A 163 5.39 -3.72 -60.33
N GLY A 164 4.35 -4.35 -59.81
CA GLY A 164 4.44 -5.37 -58.78
C GLY A 164 3.19 -6.22 -58.79
N GLY A 165 3.17 -7.21 -59.67
CA GLY A 165 2.06 -8.15 -59.83
C GLY A 165 2.00 -8.70 -61.25
N GLY A 166 3.01 -9.47 -61.65
CA GLY A 166 2.89 -10.33 -62.82
C GLY A 166 1.92 -11.45 -62.51
N ASP A 167 0.91 -11.62 -63.36
CA ASP A 167 -0.03 -12.73 -63.29
C ASP A 167 0.73 -14.06 -63.41
N PRO A 168 0.68 -14.95 -62.40
CA PRO A 168 1.43 -16.22 -62.42
C PRO A 168 0.90 -17.25 -63.42
N THR A 169 -0.14 -16.92 -64.19
CA THR A 169 -0.75 -17.84 -65.17
C THR A 169 -0.31 -17.58 -66.62
N VAL A 170 0.41 -16.50 -66.89
CA VAL A 170 0.97 -16.23 -68.23
C VAL A 170 2.37 -16.85 -68.33
N THR A 171 2.42 -18.09 -68.81
CA THR A 171 3.67 -18.71 -69.25
C THR A 171 3.94 -18.30 -70.70
N GLU A 172 4.69 -17.21 -70.90
CA GLU A 172 5.37 -17.00 -72.19
C GLU A 172 6.50 -18.01 -72.31
N ASN A 173 6.14 -19.24 -72.70
CA ASN A 173 7.11 -20.29 -73.01
C ASN A 173 7.77 -19.95 -74.37
N ALA A 174 8.83 -19.15 -74.33
CA ALA A 174 9.76 -19.08 -75.46
C ALA A 174 10.57 -20.39 -75.49
N ASP A 175 10.23 -21.28 -76.43
CA ASP A 175 10.98 -22.51 -76.74
C ASP A 175 12.39 -22.14 -77.23
N TRP A 176 13.34 -22.02 -76.31
CA TRP A 176 14.76 -21.78 -76.58
C TRP A 176 15.38 -22.80 -77.55
N LEU A 177 14.77 -23.99 -77.67
CA LEU A 177 15.19 -25.04 -78.59
C LEU A 177 14.86 -24.73 -80.07
N ARG A 178 13.81 -23.96 -80.34
CA ARG A 178 13.45 -23.53 -81.70
C ARG A 178 14.32 -22.37 -82.18
N ASP A 179 14.65 -21.44 -81.29
CA ASP A 179 15.49 -20.28 -81.60
C ASP A 179 16.94 -20.68 -81.94
N ALA A 180 17.46 -21.74 -81.30
CA ALA A 180 18.80 -22.25 -81.55
C ALA A 180 18.95 -23.02 -82.88
N LEU A 181 17.86 -23.51 -83.49
CA LEU A 181 17.90 -24.31 -84.72
C LEU A 181 17.73 -23.48 -86.00
N THR A 182 17.33 -22.22 -85.89
CA THR A 182 17.08 -21.32 -87.03
C THR A 182 18.24 -20.38 -87.38
N LYS A 183 19.48 -20.74 -87.03
CA LYS A 183 20.69 -19.97 -87.37
C LYS A 183 21.61 -20.70 -88.33
#